data_AF-A0A4T0BIW7-F1
#
_entry.id   AF-A0A4T0BIW7-F1
#
_cell.length_a   1.000
_cell.length_b   1.000
_cell.length_c   1.000
_cell.angle_alpha   90.00
_cell.angle_beta   90.00
_cell.angle_gamma   90.00
#
_symmetry.space_group_name_H-M   'P 1'
#
loop_
_entity.id
_entity.type
_entity.pdbx_description
1 polymer ?
#
loop_
_entity_poly.entity_id
_entity_poly.type
_entity_poly.pdbx_seq_one_letter_code
_entity_poly.pdbx_strand_id
1 'polypeptide(L)'
;MPPLFTPAQCNEARHLLRAILREATYLPDEQARIYVATHAVARFRDYTPGHKPDDILLQRRHIQLGDARKALSELSRANHGDFKPLIKLLHLTYARIGKRRHELLRDLQHKPLADTDMNSHEPPQLTPQHVALLQSQKLATPPNVVRPLLRSWSLDIPKKNSWERPLPKKRLAKIFRDWYSEVLERTVVPLPHAEWNRLRDLALGKIKFRGATTRRVMAASTASLPSPLEVALGLVPHNSPEVILKNSSNPIQGSHKFTARFMKRCWASVFAQCSVMSWDAKAQKWLVEWGCDVLNQEKVLHATDETILTKK
;
A
#
# COMPACT_ATOMS: atom_id res chain seq x y z
N MET A 1 33.00 -18.01 0.24
CA MET A 1 31.61 -18.20 -0.25
C MET A 1 30.65 -17.78 0.85
N PRO A 2 29.61 -16.97 0.59
CA PRO A 2 28.56 -16.75 1.59
C PRO A 2 27.88 -18.09 1.93
N PRO A 3 27.53 -18.33 3.21
CA PRO A 3 26.97 -19.61 3.60
C PRO A 3 25.59 -19.84 2.95
N LEU A 4 25.35 -21.07 2.52
CA LEU A 4 24.03 -21.51 2.10
C LEU A 4 23.03 -21.33 3.25
N PHE A 5 21.77 -21.07 2.92
CA PHE A 5 20.68 -20.96 3.90
C PHE A 5 20.62 -22.24 4.75
N THR A 6 20.63 -22.10 6.07
CA THR A 6 20.58 -23.28 6.96
C THR A 6 19.18 -23.91 6.92
N PRO A 7 19.04 -25.22 7.19
CA PRO A 7 17.73 -25.87 7.25
C PRO A 7 16.78 -25.20 8.27
N ALA A 8 17.33 -24.68 9.37
CA ALA A 8 16.59 -23.90 10.36
C ALA A 8 15.97 -22.62 9.77
N GLN A 9 16.72 -21.87 8.96
CA GLN A 9 16.23 -20.66 8.29
C GLN A 9 15.18 -20.98 7.23
N CYS A 10 15.32 -22.10 6.52
CA CYS A 10 14.29 -22.59 5.59
C CYS A 10 12.98 -22.92 6.33
N ASN A 11 13.07 -23.58 7.49
CA ASN A 11 11.90 -23.84 8.34
C ASN A 11 11.30 -22.52 8.85
N GLU A 12 12.12 -21.59 9.31
CA GLU A 12 11.68 -20.27 9.75
C GLU A 12 10.91 -19.54 8.64
N ALA A 13 11.43 -19.52 7.41
CA ALA A 13 10.77 -18.91 6.26
C ALA A 13 9.36 -19.49 6.04
N ARG A 14 9.21 -20.82 6.14
CA ARG A 14 7.91 -21.50 6.02
C ARG A 14 6.96 -21.11 7.16
N HIS A 15 7.46 -21.04 8.39
CA HIS A 15 6.65 -20.62 9.54
C HIS A 15 6.21 -19.17 9.42
N LEU A 16 7.08 -18.27 8.98
CA LEU A 16 6.76 -16.87 8.73
C LEU A 16 5.71 -16.72 7.62
N LEU A 17 5.86 -17.41 6.50
CA LEU A 17 4.86 -17.40 5.43
C LEU A 17 3.49 -17.87 5.95
N ARG A 18 3.45 -19.00 6.68
CA ARG A 18 2.21 -19.51 7.29
C ARG A 18 1.60 -18.51 8.27
N ALA A 19 2.42 -17.85 9.09
CA ALA A 19 1.96 -16.84 10.04
C ALA A 19 1.40 -15.61 9.32
N ILE A 20 2.08 -15.10 8.29
CA ILE A 20 1.60 -13.99 7.46
C ILE A 20 0.26 -14.33 6.79
N LEU A 21 0.14 -15.53 6.22
CA LEU A 21 -1.12 -15.98 5.60
C LEU A 21 -2.25 -16.10 6.63
N ARG A 22 -1.95 -16.56 7.85
CA ARG A 22 -2.92 -16.60 8.96
C ARG A 22 -3.32 -15.20 9.42
N GLU A 23 -2.38 -14.27 9.54
CA GLU A 23 -2.70 -12.88 9.91
C GLU A 23 -3.49 -12.17 8.80
N ALA A 24 -3.23 -12.50 7.53
CA ALA A 24 -3.96 -11.93 6.40
C ALA A 24 -5.45 -12.29 6.40
N THR A 25 -5.86 -13.45 6.93
CA THR A 25 -7.28 -13.83 6.98
C THR A 25 -8.08 -13.03 8.00
N TYR A 26 -7.42 -12.44 9.00
CA TYR A 26 -8.07 -11.63 10.04
C TYR A 26 -8.31 -10.18 9.63
N LEU A 27 -7.74 -9.73 8.51
CA LEU A 27 -7.91 -8.34 8.07
C LEU A 27 -9.38 -7.98 7.85
N PRO A 28 -9.80 -6.75 8.20
CA PRO A 28 -11.20 -6.34 8.10
C PRO A 28 -11.68 -6.15 6.65
N ASP A 29 -10.78 -5.78 5.74
CA ASP A 29 -11.07 -5.56 4.32
C ASP A 29 -10.79 -6.83 3.51
N GLU A 30 -11.69 -7.23 2.62
CA GLU A 30 -11.56 -8.46 1.82
C GLU A 30 -10.45 -8.36 0.77
N GLN A 31 -10.36 -7.22 0.07
CA GLN A 31 -9.37 -7.02 -0.99
C GLN A 31 -7.96 -6.98 -0.40
N ALA A 32 -7.84 -6.45 0.81
CA ALA A 32 -6.64 -6.54 1.62
C ALA A 32 -6.18 -7.98 1.90
N ARG A 33 -7.10 -8.91 2.21
CA ARG A 33 -6.74 -10.33 2.45
C ARG A 33 -6.13 -10.93 1.20
N ILE A 34 -6.80 -10.73 0.07
CA ILE A 34 -6.39 -11.29 -1.23
C ILE A 34 -5.03 -10.71 -1.63
N TYR A 35 -4.87 -9.39 -1.55
CA TYR A 35 -3.62 -8.72 -1.89
C TYR A 35 -2.45 -9.18 -1.02
N VAL A 36 -2.61 -9.22 0.31
CA VAL A 36 -1.52 -9.64 1.21
C VAL A 36 -1.15 -11.10 0.98
N ALA A 37 -2.13 -11.99 0.81
CA ALA A 37 -1.89 -13.41 0.57
C ALA A 37 -1.13 -13.63 -0.75
N THR A 38 -1.61 -13.03 -1.84
CA THR A 38 -0.96 -13.13 -3.16
C THR A 38 0.43 -12.51 -3.16
N HIS A 39 0.59 -11.32 -2.58
CA HIS A 39 1.87 -10.63 -2.49
C HIS A 39 2.89 -11.40 -1.64
N ALA A 40 2.48 -11.95 -0.50
CA ALA A 40 3.35 -12.76 0.35
C ALA A 40 3.82 -14.01 -0.39
N VAL A 41 2.90 -14.79 -0.98
CA VAL A 41 3.26 -16.00 -1.73
C VAL A 41 4.22 -15.69 -2.87
N ALA A 42 3.94 -14.65 -3.67
CA ALA A 42 4.81 -14.23 -4.76
C ALA A 42 6.22 -13.88 -4.27
N ARG A 43 6.32 -13.09 -3.20
CA ARG A 43 7.62 -12.69 -2.63
C ARG A 43 8.41 -13.89 -2.12
N PHE A 44 7.80 -14.83 -1.40
CA PHE A 44 8.53 -16.02 -0.92
C PHE A 44 8.96 -16.94 -2.08
N ARG A 45 8.14 -17.05 -3.14
CA ARG A 45 8.49 -17.78 -4.37
C ARG A 45 9.66 -17.15 -5.11
N ASP A 46 9.70 -15.82 -5.21
CA ASP A 46 10.77 -15.05 -5.87
C ASP A 46 12.18 -15.31 -5.30
N TYR A 47 12.28 -15.74 -4.04
CA TYR A 47 13.54 -16.03 -3.34
C TYR A 47 13.75 -17.53 -3.06
N THR A 48 12.91 -18.40 -3.63
CA THR A 48 13.10 -19.85 -3.59
C THR A 48 14.28 -20.24 -4.49
N PRO A 49 15.16 -21.17 -4.06
CA PRO A 49 16.28 -21.63 -4.89
C PRO A 49 15.78 -22.16 -6.23
N GLY A 50 16.49 -21.86 -7.32
CA GLY A 50 16.14 -22.28 -8.68
C GLY A 50 15.22 -21.32 -9.46
N HIS A 51 14.65 -20.28 -8.83
CA HIS A 51 13.84 -19.28 -9.55
C HIS A 51 14.68 -18.17 -10.21
N LYS A 52 15.83 -17.82 -9.62
CA LYS A 52 16.72 -16.73 -10.08
C LYS A 52 18.18 -17.16 -9.87
N PRO A 53 19.16 -16.59 -10.62
CA PRO A 53 20.58 -16.92 -10.47
C PRO A 53 21.10 -16.56 -9.07
N ASP A 54 21.87 -17.47 -8.46
CA ASP A 54 22.01 -17.58 -6.99
C ASP A 54 22.94 -16.55 -6.30
N ASP A 55 23.91 -15.95 -7.00
CA ASP A 55 25.01 -15.20 -6.38
C ASP A 55 24.57 -13.93 -5.62
N ILE A 56 23.58 -13.19 -6.13
CA ILE A 56 23.03 -11.98 -5.51
C ILE A 56 21.93 -12.33 -4.48
N LEU A 57 21.36 -13.53 -4.57
CA LEU A 57 20.18 -13.91 -3.80
C LEU A 57 20.53 -14.26 -2.36
N LEU A 58 21.71 -14.83 -2.09
CA LEU A 58 22.06 -15.34 -0.76
C LEU A 58 22.05 -14.24 0.32
N GLN A 59 22.71 -13.11 0.08
CA GLN A 59 22.69 -11.97 1.01
C GLN A 59 21.28 -11.35 1.11
N ARG A 60 20.55 -11.28 0.00
CA ARG A 60 19.18 -10.73 -0.01
C ARG A 60 18.20 -11.60 0.76
N ARG A 61 18.35 -12.92 0.79
CA ARG A 61 17.43 -13.83 1.51
C ARG A 61 17.37 -13.51 3.02
N HIS A 62 18.50 -13.20 3.66
CA HIS A 62 18.51 -12.82 5.09
C HIS A 62 17.78 -11.50 5.34
N ILE A 63 18.00 -10.50 4.47
CA ILE A 63 17.28 -9.22 4.54
C ILE A 63 15.77 -9.46 4.38
N GLN A 64 15.38 -10.33 3.45
CA GLN A 64 13.97 -10.66 3.23
C GLN A 64 13.33 -11.40 4.40
N LEU A 65 14.05 -12.25 5.13
CA LEU A 65 13.55 -12.82 6.39
C LEU A 65 13.31 -11.72 7.44
N GLY A 66 14.25 -10.79 7.58
CA GLY A 66 14.08 -9.62 8.45
C GLY A 66 12.86 -8.79 8.06
N ASP A 67 12.68 -8.52 6.77
CA ASP A 67 11.53 -7.80 6.23
C ASP A 67 10.21 -8.57 6.42
N ALA A 68 10.23 -9.91 6.34
CA ALA A 68 9.06 -10.75 6.61
C ALA A 68 8.64 -10.70 8.07
N ARG A 69 9.60 -10.71 9.02
CA ARG A 69 9.31 -10.52 10.46
C ARG A 69 8.69 -9.14 10.72
N LYS A 70 9.24 -8.09 10.10
CA LYS A 70 8.67 -6.73 10.18
C LYS A 70 7.26 -6.68 9.61
N ALA A 71 7.03 -7.30 8.44
CA ALA A 71 5.72 -7.37 7.82
C ALA A 71 4.70 -8.11 8.69
N LEU A 72 5.09 -9.22 9.33
CA LEU A 72 4.25 -9.92 10.31
C LEU A 72 3.87 -9.02 11.47
N SER A 73 4.84 -8.29 12.06
CA SER A 73 4.58 -7.33 13.14
C SER A 73 3.66 -6.19 12.70
N GLU A 74 3.83 -5.66 11.49
CA GLU A 74 2.92 -4.64 10.92
C GLU A 74 1.50 -5.19 10.71
N LEU A 75 1.36 -6.42 10.20
CA LEU A 75 0.06 -7.07 10.00
C LEU A 75 -0.64 -7.35 11.33
N SER A 76 0.07 -7.90 12.30
CA SER A 76 -0.45 -8.12 13.64
C SER A 76 -0.94 -6.80 14.25
N ARG A 77 -0.14 -5.72 14.19
CA ARG A 77 -0.57 -4.40 14.67
C ARG A 77 -1.79 -3.85 13.94
N ALA A 78 -1.85 -4.00 12.62
CA ALA A 78 -3.03 -3.62 11.83
C ALA A 78 -4.28 -4.39 12.31
N ASN A 79 -4.15 -5.70 12.57
CA ASN A 79 -5.22 -6.56 13.09
C ASN A 79 -5.63 -6.24 14.53
N HIS A 80 -4.74 -5.68 15.34
CA HIS A 80 -5.09 -5.20 16.69
C HIS A 80 -5.74 -3.80 16.66
N GLY A 81 -5.79 -3.15 15.50
CA GLY A 81 -6.51 -1.89 15.31
C GLY A 81 -5.63 -0.63 15.27
N ASP A 82 -4.32 -0.78 15.09
CA ASP A 82 -3.43 0.35 14.91
C ASP A 82 -3.72 1.05 13.57
N PHE A 83 -4.03 2.35 13.64
CA PHE A 83 -4.45 3.13 12.47
C PHE A 83 -3.37 3.24 11.39
N LYS A 84 -2.12 3.55 11.78
CA LYS A 84 -0.99 3.75 10.85
C LYS A 84 -0.69 2.51 10.00
N PRO A 85 -0.45 1.30 10.57
CA PRO A 85 -0.19 0.11 9.76
C PRO A 85 -1.42 -0.32 8.95
N LEU A 86 -2.63 -0.14 9.47
CA LEU A 86 -3.85 -0.43 8.70
C LEU A 86 -4.00 0.46 7.47
N ILE A 87 -3.82 1.78 7.61
CA ILE A 87 -3.85 2.71 6.47
C ILE A 87 -2.73 2.39 5.48
N LYS A 88 -1.51 2.11 5.96
CA LYS A 88 -0.40 1.71 5.10
C LYS A 88 -0.77 0.47 4.27
N LEU A 89 -1.43 -0.51 4.89
CA LEU A 89 -1.90 -1.70 4.21
C LEU A 89 -2.94 -1.34 3.15
N LEU A 90 -3.95 -0.54 3.49
CA LEU A 90 -4.96 -0.11 2.52
C LEU A 90 -4.32 0.64 1.33
N HIS A 91 -3.32 1.49 1.59
CA HIS A 91 -2.55 2.15 0.53
C HIS A 91 -1.78 1.18 -0.38
N LEU A 92 -1.25 0.07 0.16
CA LEU A 92 -0.65 -0.99 -0.67
C LEU A 92 -1.71 -1.70 -1.52
N THR A 93 -2.86 -2.00 -0.91
CA THR A 93 -3.95 -2.75 -1.56
C THR A 93 -4.59 -1.95 -2.70
N TYR A 94 -4.84 -0.66 -2.51
CA TYR A 94 -5.44 0.23 -3.50
C TYR A 94 -4.39 1.01 -4.29
N ALA A 95 -3.20 0.43 -4.48
CA ALA A 95 -2.18 0.89 -5.42
C ALA A 95 -1.68 2.34 -5.22
N ARG A 96 -1.74 2.89 -4.00
CA ARG A 96 -1.07 4.17 -3.67
C ARG A 96 0.43 3.97 -3.46
N ILE A 97 0.82 2.80 -2.93
CA ILE A 97 2.20 2.40 -2.63
C ILE A 97 2.47 0.99 -3.15
N GLY A 98 3.75 0.64 -3.30
CA GLY A 98 4.19 -0.76 -3.42
C GLY A 98 4.09 -1.32 -4.83
N LYS A 99 4.11 -2.66 -4.93
CA LYS A 99 4.20 -3.37 -6.23
C LYS A 99 3.01 -3.07 -7.13
N ARG A 100 1.80 -3.13 -6.58
CA ARG A 100 0.54 -2.93 -7.31
C ARG A 100 0.45 -1.59 -8.03
N ARG A 101 0.95 -0.52 -7.38
CA ARG A 101 1.09 0.80 -8.00
C ARG A 101 1.90 0.73 -9.29
N HIS A 102 3.06 0.07 -9.26
CA HIS A 102 3.95 -0.01 -10.42
C HIS A 102 3.36 -0.90 -11.52
N GLU A 103 2.57 -1.92 -11.16
CA GLU A 103 1.84 -2.75 -12.11
C GLU A 103 0.84 -1.90 -12.90
N LEU A 104 -0.03 -1.16 -12.22
CA LEU A 104 -1.01 -0.27 -12.89
C LEU A 104 -0.34 0.91 -13.61
N LEU A 105 0.77 1.43 -13.07
CA LEU A 105 1.50 2.53 -13.67
C LEU A 105 2.19 2.10 -14.98
N ARG A 106 2.56 0.82 -15.11
CA ARG A 106 3.17 0.27 -16.33
C ARG A 106 2.28 0.48 -17.55
N ASP A 107 0.97 0.38 -17.38
CA ASP A 107 -0.01 0.57 -18.46
C ASP A 107 -0.08 2.02 -18.95
N LEU A 108 0.30 2.98 -18.09
CA LEU A 108 0.35 4.41 -18.43
C LEU A 108 1.68 4.85 -19.04
N GLN A 109 2.74 4.05 -18.89
CA GLN A 109 4.05 4.37 -19.45
C GLN A 109 3.99 4.31 -20.98
N HIS A 110 4.59 5.30 -21.63
CA HIS A 110 4.77 5.23 -23.07
C HIS A 110 5.71 4.08 -23.41
N LYS A 111 5.22 3.15 -24.23
CA LYS A 111 6.00 2.04 -24.76
C LYS A 111 6.35 2.37 -26.21
N PRO A 112 7.62 2.70 -26.51
CA PRO A 112 8.03 2.94 -27.88
C PRO A 112 7.87 1.66 -28.72
N LEU A 113 7.65 1.82 -30.03
CA LEU A 113 7.58 0.71 -30.97
C LEU A 113 8.95 0.00 -30.99
N ALA A 114 8.97 -1.33 -31.11
CA ALA A 114 10.17 -2.15 -30.90
C ALA A 114 11.37 -1.78 -31.80
N ASP A 115 11.10 -1.14 -32.94
CA ASP A 115 12.12 -0.80 -33.95
C ASP A 115 12.57 0.66 -33.93
N THR A 116 12.07 1.49 -33.00
CA THR A 116 12.58 2.87 -32.87
C THR A 116 13.87 2.87 -32.07
N ASP A 117 14.98 3.19 -32.73
CA ASP A 117 16.25 3.49 -32.06
C ASP A 117 15.99 4.52 -30.95
N MET A 118 16.21 4.10 -29.70
CA MET A 118 15.99 4.94 -28.52
C MET A 118 17.02 6.07 -28.51
N ASN A 119 16.72 7.15 -29.23
CA ASN A 119 17.47 8.38 -29.17
C ASN A 119 17.41 8.90 -27.74
N SER A 120 18.47 8.64 -26.97
CA SER A 120 18.61 9.05 -25.56
C SER A 120 18.62 10.59 -25.37
N HIS A 121 18.45 11.34 -26.46
CA HIS A 121 18.51 12.79 -26.52
C HIS A 121 17.13 13.45 -26.59
N GLU A 122 16.05 12.67 -26.67
CA GLU A 122 14.68 13.18 -26.63
C GLU A 122 14.00 12.83 -25.31
N PRO A 123 13.14 13.71 -24.77
CA PRO A 123 12.38 13.39 -23.59
C PRO A 123 11.39 12.26 -23.89
N PRO A 124 11.19 11.31 -22.96
CA PRO A 124 10.18 10.29 -23.15
C PRO A 124 8.80 10.96 -23.28
N GLN A 125 8.06 10.57 -24.31
CA GLN A 125 6.73 11.11 -24.57
C GLN A 125 5.75 10.64 -23.50
N LEU A 126 4.86 11.52 -23.06
CA LEU A 126 3.78 11.18 -22.13
C LEU A 126 2.55 10.76 -22.93
N THR A 127 1.92 9.66 -22.54
CA THR A 127 0.65 9.22 -23.16
C THR A 127 -0.45 10.25 -22.87
N PRO A 128 -1.44 10.42 -23.76
CA PRO A 128 -2.54 11.37 -23.54
C PRO A 128 -3.33 11.06 -22.25
N GLN A 129 -3.44 9.77 -21.90
CA GLN A 129 -3.98 9.31 -20.62
C GLN A 129 -3.20 9.88 -19.44
N HIS A 130 -1.88 9.76 -19.46
CA HIS A 130 -1.01 10.22 -18.39
C HIS A 130 -1.03 11.75 -18.28
N VAL A 131 -1.08 12.47 -19.40
CA VAL A 131 -1.21 13.94 -19.42
C VAL A 131 -2.54 14.38 -18.81
N ALA A 132 -3.66 13.77 -19.20
CA ALA A 132 -4.98 14.08 -18.63
C ALA A 132 -5.03 13.83 -17.12
N LEU A 133 -4.40 12.74 -16.66
CA LEU A 133 -4.29 12.42 -15.25
C LEU A 133 -3.48 13.48 -14.48
N LEU A 134 -2.32 13.89 -15.00
CA LEU A 134 -1.49 14.92 -14.39
C LEU A 134 -2.21 16.27 -14.30
N GLN A 135 -2.94 16.64 -15.36
CA GLN A 135 -3.78 17.84 -15.37
C GLN A 135 -4.86 17.78 -14.29
N SER A 136 -5.59 16.66 -14.21
CA SER A 136 -6.63 16.47 -13.20
C SER A 136 -6.06 16.44 -11.77
N GLN A 137 -4.90 15.81 -11.57
CA GLN A 137 -4.20 15.77 -10.27
C GLN A 137 -3.82 17.17 -9.77
N LYS A 138 -3.38 18.05 -10.68
CA LYS A 138 -3.04 19.45 -10.37
C LYS A 138 -4.27 20.24 -9.91
N LEU A 139 -5.45 19.93 -10.46
CA LEU A 139 -6.71 20.60 -10.12
C LEU A 139 -7.33 20.08 -8.81
N ALA A 140 -7.34 18.77 -8.59
CA ALA A 140 -8.06 18.16 -7.48
C ALA A 140 -7.33 18.25 -6.12
N THR A 141 -5.99 18.22 -6.11
CA THR A 141 -5.17 18.26 -4.87
C THR A 141 -5.74 17.39 -3.73
N PRO A 142 -5.74 16.05 -3.87
CA PRO A 142 -6.37 15.15 -2.88
C PRO A 142 -5.75 15.30 -1.47
N PRO A 143 -6.53 15.12 -0.39
CA PRO A 143 -6.03 15.22 0.98
C PRO A 143 -5.21 13.98 1.39
N ASN A 144 -4.36 14.14 2.43
CA ASN A 144 -3.59 13.05 3.06
C ASN A 144 -2.71 12.24 2.10
N VAL A 145 -2.14 12.88 1.08
CA VAL A 145 -1.36 12.19 0.05
C VAL A 145 -0.13 11.52 0.65
N VAL A 146 0.10 10.27 0.28
CA VAL A 146 1.29 9.52 0.69
C VAL A 146 2.57 10.10 0.10
N ARG A 147 2.48 10.64 -1.12
CA ARG A 147 3.61 11.19 -1.88
C ARG A 147 3.34 12.65 -2.20
N PRO A 148 4.37 13.51 -2.25
CA PRO A 148 4.17 14.88 -2.69
C PRO A 148 3.61 14.91 -4.12
N LEU A 149 2.60 15.76 -4.35
CA LEU A 149 2.01 15.97 -5.67
C LEU A 149 2.96 16.82 -6.53
N LEU A 150 2.94 16.61 -7.85
CA LEU A 150 3.65 17.49 -8.79
C LEU A 150 2.89 18.80 -8.94
N ARG A 151 3.57 19.92 -8.73
CA ARG A 151 3.02 21.26 -9.02
C ARG A 151 3.06 21.60 -10.51
N SER A 152 4.14 21.18 -11.16
CA SER A 152 4.38 21.26 -12.61
C SER A 152 5.18 20.02 -13.05
N TRP A 153 5.07 19.69 -14.34
CA TRP A 153 5.91 18.67 -14.99
C TRP A 153 6.56 19.21 -16.27
N SER A 154 6.66 20.54 -16.40
CA SER A 154 7.43 21.17 -17.47
C SER A 154 8.91 20.84 -17.32
N LEU A 155 9.57 20.58 -18.45
CA LEU A 155 11.01 20.33 -18.52
C LEU A 155 11.75 21.66 -18.62
N ASP A 156 12.26 22.17 -17.50
CA ASP A 156 13.03 23.41 -17.46
C ASP A 156 14.51 23.11 -17.75
N ILE A 157 14.85 23.02 -19.04
CA ILE A 157 16.21 22.66 -19.48
C ILE A 157 16.97 23.92 -19.90
N PRO A 158 18.13 24.23 -19.29
CA PRO A 158 18.93 25.37 -19.70
C PRO A 158 19.49 25.14 -21.11
N LYS A 159 19.34 26.13 -21.99
CA LYS A 159 19.78 26.04 -23.40
C LYS A 159 21.30 25.85 -23.53
N LYS A 160 22.07 26.45 -22.60
CA LYS A 160 23.53 26.49 -22.61
C LYS A 160 24.11 26.06 -21.25
N ASN A 161 25.32 25.53 -21.26
CA ASN A 161 26.13 25.27 -20.07
C ASN A 161 26.86 26.54 -19.59
N SER A 162 27.57 26.49 -18.47
CA SER A 162 28.38 27.61 -17.92
C SER A 162 29.40 28.20 -18.90
N TRP A 163 29.88 27.41 -19.86
CA TRP A 163 30.77 27.85 -20.94
C TRP A 163 30.02 28.27 -22.21
N GLU A 164 28.72 28.58 -22.11
CA GLU A 164 27.85 28.97 -23.23
C GLU A 164 27.68 27.95 -24.38
N ARG A 165 28.20 26.73 -24.20
CA ARG A 165 28.06 25.61 -25.14
C ARG A 165 26.72 24.90 -24.96
N PRO A 166 26.20 24.19 -25.99
CA PRO A 166 25.04 23.33 -25.81
C PRO A 166 25.30 22.26 -24.73
N LEU A 167 24.25 21.83 -24.05
CA LEU A 167 24.37 20.81 -23.01
C LEU A 167 24.92 19.50 -23.60
N PRO A 168 25.85 18.82 -22.90
CA PRO A 168 26.30 17.51 -23.31
C PRO A 168 25.13 16.52 -23.40
N LYS A 169 25.11 15.75 -24.48
CA LYS A 169 24.12 14.68 -24.75
C LYS A 169 23.85 13.76 -23.56
N LYS A 170 24.90 13.33 -22.85
CA LYS A 170 24.79 12.49 -21.63
C LYS A 170 24.09 13.20 -20.47
N ARG A 171 24.31 14.52 -20.33
CA ARG A 171 23.66 15.34 -19.28
C ARG A 171 22.17 15.51 -19.57
N LEU A 172 21.80 15.75 -20.83
CA LEU A 172 20.40 15.78 -21.27
C LEU A 172 19.69 14.44 -20.98
N ALA A 173 20.30 13.33 -21.39
CA ALA A 173 19.77 11.99 -21.11
C ALA A 173 19.56 11.72 -19.61
N LYS A 174 20.44 12.24 -18.76
CA LYS A 174 20.26 12.17 -17.30
C LYS A 174 19.08 13.02 -16.83
N ILE A 175 19.02 14.29 -17.26
CA ILE A 175 17.90 15.19 -16.92
C ILE A 175 16.56 14.58 -17.33
N PHE A 176 16.45 14.02 -18.53
CA PHE A 176 15.21 13.38 -18.99
C PHE A 176 14.84 12.16 -18.16
N ARG A 177 15.81 11.31 -17.80
CA ARG A 177 15.56 10.16 -16.93
C ARG A 177 15.12 10.58 -15.53
N ASP A 178 15.82 11.56 -14.94
CA ASP A 178 15.52 12.06 -13.61
C ASP A 178 14.11 12.68 -13.59
N TRP A 179 13.80 13.55 -14.57
CA TRP A 179 12.46 14.13 -14.75
C TRP A 179 11.39 13.06 -14.93
N TYR A 180 11.58 12.10 -15.84
CA TYR A 180 10.57 11.08 -16.09
C TYR A 180 10.35 10.18 -14.86
N SER A 181 11.41 9.86 -14.13
CA SER A 181 11.33 9.12 -12.87
C SER A 181 10.54 9.89 -11.81
N GLU A 182 10.75 11.20 -11.72
CA GLU A 182 10.06 12.10 -10.80
C GLU A 182 8.57 12.24 -11.16
N VAL A 183 8.26 12.33 -12.45
CA VAL A 183 6.89 12.33 -12.96
C VAL A 183 6.19 11.04 -12.53
N LEU A 184 6.75 9.88 -12.87
CA LEU A 184 6.16 8.58 -12.54
C LEU A 184 6.08 8.31 -11.03
N GLU A 185 7.04 8.79 -10.24
CA GLU A 185 7.01 8.61 -8.79
C GLU A 185 5.86 9.37 -8.14
N ARG A 186 5.48 10.53 -8.67
CA ARG A 186 4.48 11.41 -8.06
C ARG A 186 3.10 11.32 -8.69
N THR A 187 2.96 10.63 -9.80
CA THR A 187 1.64 10.37 -10.40
C THR A 187 0.78 9.51 -9.49
N VAL A 188 -0.50 9.82 -9.41
CA VAL A 188 -1.46 9.03 -8.62
C VAL A 188 -2.21 8.11 -9.58
N VAL A 189 -1.91 6.82 -9.51
CA VAL A 189 -2.38 5.83 -10.50
C VAL A 189 -3.90 5.62 -10.37
N PRO A 190 -4.65 5.60 -11.49
CA PRO A 190 -6.09 5.39 -11.45
C PRO A 190 -6.39 3.92 -11.12
N LEU A 191 -7.46 3.69 -10.36
CA LEU A 191 -7.92 2.35 -10.03
C LEU A 191 -8.84 1.79 -11.12
N PRO A 192 -8.93 0.46 -11.25
CA PRO A 192 -9.99 -0.17 -12.02
C PRO A 192 -11.38 0.20 -11.48
N HIS A 193 -12.33 0.41 -12.40
CA HIS A 193 -13.69 0.84 -12.08
C HIS A 193 -14.38 -0.02 -11.01
N ALA A 194 -14.26 -1.36 -11.12
CA ALA A 194 -14.89 -2.29 -10.17
C ALA A 194 -14.40 -2.08 -8.73
N GLU A 195 -13.09 -1.90 -8.55
CA GLU A 195 -12.50 -1.69 -7.22
C GLU A 195 -12.79 -0.30 -6.67
N TRP A 196 -12.76 0.70 -7.54
CA TRP A 196 -13.06 2.08 -7.17
C TRP A 196 -14.51 2.21 -6.71
N ASN A 197 -15.48 1.63 -7.44
CA ASN A 197 -16.88 1.60 -7.05
C ASN A 197 -17.10 0.89 -5.71
N ARG A 198 -16.45 -0.26 -5.52
CA ARG A 198 -16.51 -0.99 -4.24
C ARG A 198 -15.97 -0.17 -3.08
N LEU A 199 -14.82 0.48 -3.25
CA LEU A 199 -14.21 1.32 -2.22
C LEU A 199 -15.07 2.55 -1.92
N ARG A 200 -15.68 3.15 -2.94
CA ARG A 200 -16.67 4.23 -2.81
C ARG A 200 -17.84 3.80 -1.94
N ASP A 201 -18.43 2.64 -2.25
CA ASP A 201 -19.60 2.14 -1.53
C ASP A 201 -19.28 1.76 -0.07
N LEU A 202 -18.06 1.30 0.20
CA LEU A 202 -17.54 1.08 1.57
C LEU A 202 -17.33 2.40 2.33
N ALA A 203 -16.75 3.41 1.67
CA ALA A 203 -16.49 4.73 2.27
C ALA A 203 -17.79 5.48 2.61
N LEU A 204 -18.76 5.48 1.68
CA LEU A 204 -20.10 6.02 1.90
C LEU A 204 -20.91 5.15 2.88
N GLY A 205 -20.54 3.87 3.02
CA GLY A 205 -21.19 2.94 3.92
C GLY A 205 -22.48 2.35 3.39
N LYS A 206 -22.66 2.37 2.06
CA LYS A 206 -23.69 1.61 1.34
C LYS A 206 -23.48 0.10 1.59
N ILE A 207 -22.23 -0.33 1.57
CA ILE A 207 -21.84 -1.68 1.98
C ILE A 207 -21.64 -1.70 3.49
N LYS A 208 -22.38 -2.58 4.17
CA LYS A 208 -22.25 -2.78 5.62
C LYS A 208 -20.92 -3.47 5.94
N PHE A 209 -20.19 -2.94 6.93
CA PHE A 209 -19.00 -3.59 7.46
C PHE A 209 -19.40 -4.88 8.19
N ARG A 210 -18.80 -6.01 7.80
CA ARG A 210 -19.12 -7.35 8.34
C ARG A 210 -18.59 -7.59 9.77
N GLY A 211 -17.78 -6.69 10.32
CA GLY A 211 -17.11 -6.89 11.61
C GLY A 211 -15.69 -7.43 11.46
N ALA A 212 -14.92 -7.40 12.56
CA ALA A 212 -13.60 -8.02 12.61
C ALA A 212 -13.74 -9.55 12.59
N THR A 213 -12.93 -10.22 11.78
CA THR A 213 -12.88 -11.69 11.78
C THR A 213 -12.34 -12.17 13.12
N THR A 214 -13.10 -13.01 13.82
CA THR A 214 -12.68 -13.57 15.10
C THR A 214 -11.50 -14.52 14.92
N ARG A 215 -10.46 -14.36 15.75
CA ARG A 215 -9.34 -15.29 15.80
C ARG A 215 -9.82 -16.63 16.35
N ARG A 216 -9.44 -17.74 15.69
CA ARG A 216 -9.62 -19.05 16.31
C ARG A 216 -8.74 -19.08 17.55
N VAL A 217 -9.35 -19.24 18.72
CA VAL A 217 -8.63 -19.59 19.94
C VAL A 217 -7.93 -20.90 19.61
N MET A 218 -6.59 -20.90 19.60
CA MET A 218 -5.87 -22.17 19.56
C MET A 218 -6.38 -22.93 20.78
N ALA A 219 -6.93 -24.13 20.58
CA ALA A 219 -7.18 -25.04 21.70
C ALA A 219 -5.90 -24.98 22.52
N ALA A 220 -6.01 -24.46 23.75
CA ALA A 220 -4.84 -24.19 24.56
C ALA A 220 -4.01 -25.44 24.45
N SER A 221 -2.85 -25.35 23.79
CA SER A 221 -1.91 -26.45 23.90
C SER A 221 -1.84 -26.65 25.40
N THR A 222 -1.93 -27.88 25.86
CA THR A 222 -1.42 -28.30 27.16
C THR A 222 0.09 -28.02 27.24
N ALA A 223 0.56 -26.87 26.75
CA ALA A 223 1.65 -26.11 27.30
C ALA A 223 1.29 -25.96 28.76
N SER A 224 1.85 -26.90 29.52
CA SER A 224 1.82 -27.00 30.96
C SER A 224 1.58 -25.62 31.54
N LEU A 225 0.41 -25.41 32.16
CA LEU A 225 0.39 -24.49 33.28
C LEU A 225 1.60 -24.90 34.15
N PRO A 226 2.43 -23.96 34.61
CA PRO A 226 3.60 -24.32 35.40
C PRO A 226 3.13 -25.26 36.52
N SER A 227 3.80 -26.40 36.64
CA SER A 227 3.40 -27.40 37.63
C SER A 227 3.27 -26.69 38.97
N PRO A 228 2.22 -26.93 39.78
CA PRO A 228 2.07 -26.28 41.08
C PRO A 228 3.33 -26.42 41.96
N LEU A 229 4.10 -27.49 41.75
CA LEU A 229 5.39 -27.75 42.38
C LEU A 229 6.53 -26.85 41.87
N GLU A 230 6.58 -26.56 40.57
CA GLU A 230 7.57 -25.61 39.98
C GLU A 230 7.30 -24.17 40.43
N VAL A 231 6.02 -23.83 40.65
CA VAL A 231 5.58 -22.56 41.24
C VAL A 231 5.98 -22.49 42.71
N ALA A 232 5.73 -23.54 43.50
CA ALA A 232 6.09 -23.59 44.92
C ALA A 232 7.61 -23.56 45.16
N LEU A 233 8.40 -24.13 44.23
CA LEU A 233 9.86 -24.14 44.30
C LEU A 233 10.52 -22.87 43.76
N GLY A 234 9.75 -21.90 43.24
CA GLY A 234 10.29 -20.64 42.70
C GLY A 234 11.19 -20.81 41.47
N LEU A 235 11.12 -21.96 40.79
CA LEU A 235 11.94 -22.28 39.62
C LEU A 235 11.47 -21.58 38.35
N VAL A 236 10.22 -21.10 38.35
CA VAL A 236 9.68 -20.24 37.30
C VAL A 236 9.77 -18.80 37.79
N PRO A 237 10.49 -17.90 37.09
CA PRO A 237 10.42 -16.49 37.41
C PRO A 237 8.96 -16.05 37.26
N HIS A 238 8.31 -15.73 38.38
CA HIS A 238 7.00 -15.11 38.35
C HIS A 238 7.19 -13.78 37.61
N ASN A 239 6.86 -13.74 36.32
CA ASN A 239 6.43 -12.49 35.71
C ASN A 239 5.27 -12.05 36.59
N SER A 240 5.53 -11.08 37.47
CA SER A 240 4.59 -10.66 38.49
C SER A 240 3.21 -10.42 37.84
N PRO A 241 2.10 -10.74 38.52
CA PRO A 241 0.77 -10.51 37.98
C PRO A 241 0.62 -9.05 37.51
N GLU A 242 1.33 -8.11 38.14
CA GLU A 242 1.43 -6.73 37.67
C GLU A 242 2.07 -6.54 36.29
N VAL A 243 3.11 -7.30 35.90
CA VAL A 243 3.75 -7.17 34.59
C VAL A 243 2.88 -7.80 33.50
N ILE A 244 2.19 -8.90 33.80
CA ILE A 244 1.22 -9.52 32.88
C ILE A 244 -0.02 -8.62 32.74
N LEU A 245 -0.50 -8.04 33.84
CA LEU A 245 -1.56 -7.05 33.83
C LEU A 245 -1.11 -5.79 33.10
N LYS A 246 0.09 -5.24 33.33
CA LYS A 246 0.63 -4.06 32.62
C LYS A 246 0.88 -4.34 31.12
N ASN A 247 1.25 -5.56 30.72
CA ASN A 247 1.42 -5.93 29.32
C ASN A 247 0.10 -6.26 28.60
N SER A 248 -0.94 -6.68 29.33
CA SER A 248 -2.29 -6.89 28.79
C SER A 248 -3.20 -5.66 28.89
N SER A 249 -2.95 -4.77 29.86
CA SER A 249 -3.64 -3.51 30.11
C SER A 249 -2.97 -2.30 29.47
N ASN A 250 -1.79 -2.49 28.87
CA ASN A 250 -1.29 -1.64 27.80
C ASN A 250 -1.64 -2.29 26.46
N PRO A 251 -2.91 -2.29 26.00
CA PRO A 251 -3.13 -2.36 24.56
C PRO A 251 -2.26 -1.24 23.99
N ILE A 252 -1.36 -1.58 23.06
CA ILE A 252 -0.41 -0.65 22.41
C ILE A 252 -1.10 0.71 22.36
N GLN A 253 -0.67 1.67 23.20
CA GLN A 253 -1.46 2.87 23.51
C GLN A 253 -1.97 3.50 22.20
N GLY A 254 -3.29 3.39 21.94
CA GLY A 254 -3.91 3.83 20.68
C GLY A 254 -4.46 2.75 19.73
N SER A 255 -4.47 1.47 20.10
CA SER A 255 -5.12 0.42 19.29
C SER A 255 -6.65 0.59 19.28
N HIS A 256 -7.26 0.85 18.12
CA HIS A 256 -8.70 1.06 18.00
C HIS A 256 -9.46 -0.26 17.86
N LYS A 257 -10.58 -0.42 18.55
CA LYS A 257 -11.52 -1.52 18.22
C LYS A 257 -12.07 -1.30 16.81
N PHE A 258 -12.12 -2.35 15.99
CA PHE A 258 -12.72 -2.31 14.66
C PHE A 258 -14.23 -2.06 14.71
N THR A 259 -14.60 -0.79 14.71
CA THR A 259 -15.99 -0.35 14.58
C THR A 259 -16.29 -0.01 13.11
N ALA A 260 -17.56 -0.09 12.72
CA ALA A 260 -17.97 0.33 11.37
C ALA A 260 -17.56 1.79 11.08
N ARG A 261 -17.66 2.69 12.07
CA ARG A 261 -17.24 4.09 11.94
C ARG A 261 -15.74 4.22 11.70
N PHE A 262 -14.93 3.48 12.46
CA PHE A 262 -13.48 3.48 12.30
C PHE A 262 -13.07 3.02 10.90
N MET A 263 -13.63 1.89 10.44
CA MET A 263 -13.32 1.35 9.11
C MET A 263 -13.80 2.27 7.98
N LYS A 264 -15.00 2.84 8.08
CA LYS A 264 -15.48 3.87 7.14
C LYS A 264 -14.51 5.03 7.02
N ARG A 265 -13.99 5.54 8.15
CA ARG A 265 -12.97 6.60 8.16
C ARG A 265 -11.69 6.18 7.45
N CYS A 266 -11.21 4.96 7.69
CA CYS A 266 -10.02 4.43 7.01
C CYS A 266 -10.24 4.32 5.50
N TRP A 267 -11.36 3.74 5.06
CA TRP A 267 -11.69 3.63 3.64
C TRP A 267 -11.86 5.01 2.99
N ALA A 268 -12.57 5.94 3.63
CA ALA A 268 -12.75 7.30 3.13
C ALA A 268 -11.40 8.04 2.98
N SER A 269 -10.48 7.87 3.93
CA SER A 269 -9.13 8.47 3.86
C SER A 269 -8.34 7.99 2.65
N VAL A 270 -8.44 6.71 2.31
CA VAL A 270 -7.76 6.13 1.13
C VAL A 270 -8.51 6.47 -0.16
N PHE A 271 -9.84 6.40 -0.13
CA PHE A 271 -10.72 6.71 -1.26
C PHE A 271 -10.55 8.14 -1.73
N ALA A 272 -10.37 9.11 -0.83
CA ALA A 272 -10.13 10.50 -1.17
C ALA A 272 -8.90 10.71 -2.09
N GLN A 273 -7.91 9.81 -2.03
CA GLN A 273 -6.72 9.83 -2.89
C GLN A 273 -6.87 8.99 -4.17
N CYS A 274 -7.95 8.23 -4.31
CA CYS A 274 -8.15 7.32 -5.42
C CYS A 274 -8.85 8.05 -6.58
N SER A 275 -8.25 7.97 -7.75
CA SER A 275 -8.86 8.39 -9.01
C SER A 275 -9.36 7.18 -9.80
N VAL A 276 -10.36 7.39 -10.64
CA VAL A 276 -10.78 6.48 -11.70
C VAL A 276 -10.69 7.22 -13.02
N MET A 277 -10.39 6.50 -14.10
CA MET A 277 -10.23 7.10 -15.43
C MET A 277 -11.16 6.41 -16.42
N SER A 278 -12.01 7.19 -17.08
CA SER A 278 -12.95 6.74 -18.11
C SER A 278 -12.73 7.52 -19.40
N TRP A 279 -12.93 6.88 -20.55
CA TRP A 279 -12.88 7.56 -21.84
C TRP A 279 -14.23 8.21 -22.14
N ASP A 280 -14.24 9.52 -22.39
CA ASP A 280 -15.43 10.20 -22.91
C ASP A 280 -15.35 10.31 -24.44
N ALA A 281 -16.22 9.56 -25.11
CA ALA A 281 -16.31 9.54 -26.57
C ALA A 281 -16.78 10.88 -27.15
N LYS A 282 -17.54 11.68 -26.41
CA LYS A 282 -18.07 12.97 -26.90
C LYS A 282 -16.98 14.04 -26.92
N ALA A 283 -16.24 14.20 -25.83
CA ALA A 283 -15.16 15.16 -25.72
C ALA A 283 -13.84 14.70 -26.35
N GLN A 284 -13.73 13.41 -26.74
CA GLN A 284 -12.48 12.76 -27.19
C GLN A 284 -11.35 12.97 -26.17
N LYS A 285 -11.68 12.89 -24.89
CA LYS A 285 -10.77 13.17 -23.77
C LYS A 285 -10.94 12.11 -22.69
N TRP A 286 -9.85 11.88 -21.96
CA TRP A 286 -9.87 11.09 -20.75
C TRP A 286 -10.46 11.91 -19.62
N LEU A 287 -11.57 11.42 -19.05
CA LEU A 287 -12.20 11.99 -17.88
C LEU A 287 -11.67 11.27 -16.64
N VAL A 288 -11.29 12.03 -15.64
CA VAL A 288 -10.72 11.53 -14.38
C VAL A 288 -11.57 12.04 -13.23
N GLU A 289 -12.17 11.12 -12.49
CA GLU A 289 -12.96 11.42 -11.30
C GLU A 289 -12.16 11.09 -10.04
N TRP A 290 -12.20 11.99 -9.05
CA TRP A 290 -11.51 11.80 -7.78
C TRP A 290 -12.48 11.46 -6.67
N GLY A 291 -12.06 10.53 -5.79
CA GLY A 291 -12.86 10.17 -4.63
C GLY A 291 -13.06 11.33 -3.63
N CYS A 292 -12.14 12.32 -3.57
CA CYS A 292 -12.34 13.50 -2.72
C CYS A 292 -13.54 14.32 -3.16
N ASP A 293 -13.74 14.49 -4.46
CA ASP A 293 -14.84 15.29 -5.03
C ASP A 293 -16.17 14.59 -4.76
N VAL A 294 -16.21 13.28 -4.95
CA VAL A 294 -17.39 12.44 -4.64
C VAL A 294 -17.75 12.52 -3.16
N LEU A 295 -16.78 12.43 -2.26
CA LEU A 295 -17.02 12.56 -0.82
C LEU A 295 -17.53 13.96 -0.44
N ASN A 296 -17.07 15.00 -1.12
CA ASN A 296 -17.51 16.37 -0.88
C ASN A 296 -18.94 16.58 -1.39
N GLN A 297 -19.28 16.05 -2.57
CA GLN A 297 -20.65 16.08 -3.12
C GLN A 297 -21.65 15.43 -2.16
N GLU A 298 -21.35 14.22 -1.66
CA GLU A 298 -22.22 13.50 -0.72
C GLU A 298 -22.41 14.25 0.61
N LYS A 299 -21.36 14.91 1.12
CA LYS A 299 -21.49 15.77 2.32
C LYS A 299 -22.43 16.96 2.07
N VAL A 300 -22.35 17.58 0.90
CA VAL A 300 -23.22 18.70 0.52
C VAL A 300 -24.68 18.23 0.43
N LEU A 301 -24.93 17.07 -0.17
CA LEU A 301 -26.27 16.48 -0.26
C LEU A 301 -26.88 16.20 1.13
N HIS A 302 -26.10 15.59 2.03
CA HIS A 302 -26.57 15.36 3.40
C HIS A 302 -26.86 16.67 4.16
N ALA A 303 -26.04 17.70 3.99
CA ALA A 303 -26.29 19.01 4.60
C ALA A 303 -27.57 19.66 4.06
N THR A 304 -27.86 19.53 2.75
CA THR A 304 -29.12 20.04 2.18
C THR A 304 -30.34 19.31 2.73
N ASP A 305 -30.27 17.99 2.89
CA ASP A 305 -31.39 17.19 3.43
C ASP A 305 -31.72 17.58 4.88
N GLU A 306 -30.71 17.78 5.72
CA GLU A 306 -30.88 18.22 7.12
C GLU A 306 -31.54 19.61 7.22
N THR A 307 -31.18 20.53 6.31
CA THR A 307 -31.80 21.87 6.28
C THR A 307 -33.26 21.85 5.82
N ILE A 308 -33.66 20.87 5.01
CA ILE A 308 -35.05 20.71 4.56
C ILE A 308 -35.90 20.10 5.68
N LEU A 309 -35.36 19.14 6.42
CA LEU A 309 -36.02 18.50 7.56
C LEU A 309 -36.25 19.47 8.74
N THR A 310 -35.37 20.45 8.94
CA THR A 310 -35.49 21.43 10.05
C THR A 310 -36.42 22.61 9.73
N LYS A 311 -36.82 22.80 8.47
CA LYS A 311 -37.76 23.86 8.03
C LYS A 311 -39.23 23.39 7.97
N LYS A 312 -39.51 22.12 8.25
CA LYS A 312 -40.85 21.55 8.38
C LYS A 312 -41.18 21.34 9.85
#